data_AF-A0A952VQB1-F1
#
_entry.id   AF-A0A952VQB1-F1
#
_cell.length_a   1.000
_cell.length_b   1.000
_cell.length_c   1.000
_cell.angle_alpha   90.00
_cell.angle_beta   90.00
_cell.angle_gamma   90.00
#
_symmetry.space_group_name_H-M   'P 1'
#
loop_
_entity.id
_entity.type
_entity.pdbx_description
1 polymer ?
#
loop_
_entity_poly.entity_id
_entity_poly.type
_entity_poly.pdbx_seq_one_letter_code
_entity_poly.pdbx_strand_id
1 'polypeptide(L)'
;MARIVALGASNLTRGFQTIVSTARSVWGPDVEILAALGHGRSYGAPSQFLVRTLPGILKSGLWAELARRPPMTTRALVTDVGNDILYGFSVERTLGWVDEVLRRLPLVT
;
A
#
# COMPACT_ATOMS: atom_id res chain seq x y z
N MET A 1 1.62 2.96 21.00
CA MET A 1 1.09 2.08 19.94
C MET A 1 1.56 2.61 18.60
N ALA A 2 1.96 1.74 17.68
CA ALA A 2 2.47 2.12 16.37
C ALA A 2 1.61 1.50 15.26
N ARG A 3 1.47 2.23 14.14
CA ARG A 3 0.79 1.76 12.93
C ARG A 3 1.76 1.71 11.76
N ILE A 4 1.61 0.68 10.94
CA ILE A 4 2.26 0.57 9.64
C ILE A 4 1.21 0.52 8.55
N VAL A 5 1.40 1.35 7.52
CA VAL A 5 0.62 1.31 6.29
C VAL A 5 1.54 0.85 5.16
N ALA A 6 1.32 -0.35 4.63
CA ALA A 6 2.14 -0.92 3.56
C ALA A 6 1.42 -0.86 2.21
N LEU A 7 2.05 -0.27 1.20
CA LEU A 7 1.49 -0.02 -0.13
C LEU A 7 2.40 -0.64 -1.19
N GLY A 8 1.83 -1.46 -2.07
CA GLY A 8 2.58 -2.10 -3.13
C GLY A 8 1.81 -3.20 -3.86
N ALA A 9 2.57 -4.08 -4.49
CA ALA A 9 2.10 -5.08 -5.42
C ALA A 9 2.64 -6.47 -5.04
N SER A 10 3.31 -7.14 -5.99
CA SER A 10 3.81 -8.51 -5.84
C SER A 10 4.98 -8.59 -4.87
N ASN A 11 5.91 -7.62 -4.82
CA ASN A 11 7.02 -7.68 -3.88
C ASN A 11 6.53 -7.51 -2.45
N LEU A 12 5.60 -6.56 -2.21
CA LEU A 12 4.94 -6.44 -0.92
C LEU A 12 4.19 -7.72 -0.54
N THR A 13 3.48 -8.36 -1.49
CA THR A 13 2.76 -9.62 -1.22
C THR A 13 3.71 -10.73 -0.78
N ARG A 14 4.84 -10.88 -1.47
CA ARG A 14 5.86 -11.90 -1.15
C ARG A 14 6.56 -11.62 0.18
N GLY A 15 6.85 -10.35 0.47
CA GLY A 15 7.54 -9.91 1.68
C GLY A 15 6.65 -9.67 2.89
N PHE A 16 5.32 -9.88 2.79
CA PHE A 16 4.39 -9.43 3.83
C PHE A 16 4.63 -10.07 5.19
N GLN A 17 4.98 -11.36 5.24
CA GLN A 17 5.31 -12.02 6.52
C GLN A 17 6.58 -11.45 7.17
N THR A 18 7.59 -11.10 6.38
CA THR A 18 8.80 -10.42 6.88
C THR A 18 8.46 -9.06 7.46
N ILE A 19 7.57 -8.30 6.80
CA ILE A 19 7.11 -7.00 7.30
C ILE A 19 6.37 -7.17 8.63
N VAL A 20 5.43 -8.13 8.73
CA VAL A 20 4.66 -8.37 9.95
C VAL A 20 5.55 -8.82 11.11
N SER A 21 6.48 -9.75 10.87
CA SER A 21 7.39 -10.25 11.90
C SER A 21 8.37 -9.17 12.38
N THR A 22 8.97 -8.41 11.44
CA THR A 22 9.86 -7.29 11.76
C THR A 22 9.12 -6.18 12.50
N ALA A 23 7.89 -5.87 12.08
CA ALA A 23 7.07 -4.87 12.76
C ALA A 23 6.81 -5.24 14.22
N ARG A 24 6.44 -6.50 14.46
CA ARG A 24 6.16 -6.99 15.81
C ARG A 24 7.40 -7.08 16.67
N SER A 25 8.57 -7.39 16.10
CA SER A 25 9.82 -7.42 16.85
C SER A 25 10.29 -6.02 17.26
N VAL A 26 10.04 -5.00 16.43
CA VAL A 26 10.45 -3.62 16.70
C VAL A 26 9.45 -2.86 17.56
N TRP A 27 8.14 -3.04 17.34
CA TRP A 27 7.09 -2.23 17.96
C TRP A 27 6.13 -3.01 18.87
N GLY A 28 6.37 -4.30 19.07
CA GLY A 28 5.56 -5.17 19.92
C GLY A 28 4.42 -5.87 19.18
N PRO A 29 3.78 -6.88 19.82
CA PRO A 29 2.78 -7.73 19.20
C PRO A 29 1.52 -6.96 18.74
N ASP A 30 1.22 -5.84 19.40
CA ASP A 30 0.03 -5.02 19.16
C ASP A 30 0.22 -3.94 18.07
N VAL A 31 1.32 -4.00 17.32
CA VAL A 31 1.52 -3.11 16.16
C VAL A 31 0.39 -3.31 15.15
N GLU A 32 -0.22 -2.20 14.76
CA GLU A 32 -1.31 -2.20 13.80
C GLU A 32 -0.74 -2.21 12.37
N ILE A 33 -1.19 -3.12 11.52
CA ILE A 33 -0.70 -3.22 10.14
C ILE A 33 -1.88 -3.21 9.19
N LEU A 34 -1.94 -2.18 8.34
CA LEU A 34 -2.86 -2.12 7.21
C LEU A 34 -2.08 -2.16 5.91
N ALA A 35 -2.62 -2.82 4.89
CA ALA A 35 -1.91 -2.93 3.63
C ALA A 35 -2.82 -2.95 2.41
N ALA A 36 -2.36 -2.29 1.34
CA ALA A 36 -2.85 -2.48 -0.01
C ALA A 36 -1.76 -3.22 -0.80
N LEU A 37 -1.95 -4.53 -0.95
CA LEU A 37 -1.06 -5.44 -1.67
C LEU A 37 -1.84 -6.32 -2.65
N GLY A 38 -1.13 -7.01 -3.54
CA GLY A 38 -1.69 -7.99 -4.47
C GLY A 38 -0.84 -8.19 -5.71
N HIS A 39 -0.93 -9.37 -6.32
CA HIS A 39 -0.21 -9.70 -7.54
C HIS A 39 -0.56 -8.73 -8.67
N GLY A 40 0.46 -8.09 -9.26
CA GLY A 40 0.30 -7.12 -10.35
C GLY A 40 -0.50 -5.87 -10.00
N ARG A 41 -0.67 -5.57 -8.70
CA ARG A 41 -1.44 -4.41 -8.28
C ARG A 41 -0.79 -3.12 -8.76
N SER A 42 -1.58 -2.25 -9.38
CA SER A 42 -1.17 -0.93 -9.86
C SER A 42 -1.45 0.15 -8.82
N TYR A 43 -0.72 1.26 -8.87
CA TYR A 43 -1.02 2.43 -8.03
C TYR A 43 -2.35 3.09 -8.40
N GLY A 44 -2.70 3.19 -9.68
CA GLY A 44 -3.90 3.92 -10.13
C GLY A 44 -4.87 3.15 -11.03
N ALA A 45 -4.45 2.04 -11.65
CA ALA A 45 -5.27 1.24 -12.54
C ALA A 45 -5.83 -0.02 -11.83
N PRO A 46 -6.99 -0.54 -12.25
CA PRO A 46 -7.39 -1.89 -11.87
C PRO A 46 -6.40 -2.91 -12.44
N SER A 47 -6.16 -3.97 -11.68
CA SER A 47 -5.31 -5.09 -12.09
C SER A 47 -6.13 -6.37 -12.08
N GLN A 48 -6.04 -7.17 -13.13
CA GLN A 48 -6.68 -8.48 -13.20
C GLN A 48 -5.66 -9.57 -12.91
N PHE A 49 -5.98 -10.42 -11.92
CA PHE A 49 -5.19 -11.60 -11.62
C PHE A 49 -6.13 -12.80 -11.52
N LEU A 50 -6.01 -13.72 -12.48
CA LEU A 50 -6.91 -14.88 -12.65
C LEU A 50 -8.38 -14.43 -12.71
N VAL A 51 -9.19 -14.82 -11.73
CA VAL A 51 -10.64 -14.56 -11.67
C VAL A 51 -11.02 -13.30 -10.90
N ARG A 52 -10.04 -12.51 -10.40
CA ARG A 52 -10.28 -11.34 -9.55
C ARG A 52 -9.68 -10.09 -10.14
N THR A 53 -10.45 -9.00 -10.10
CA THR A 53 -9.95 -7.65 -10.31
C THR A 53 -9.65 -6.99 -8.96
N LEU A 54 -8.44 -6.48 -8.79
CA LEU A 54 -8.06 -5.64 -7.66
C LEU A 54 -8.09 -4.16 -8.10
N PRO A 55 -8.75 -3.27 -7.34
CA PRO A 55 -8.64 -1.85 -7.62
C PRO A 55 -7.20 -1.39 -7.35
N GLY A 56 -6.74 -0.41 -8.13
CA GLY A 56 -5.46 0.26 -7.88
C GLY A 56 -5.39 0.80 -6.46
N ILE A 57 -4.18 0.99 -5.94
CA ILE A 57 -3.96 1.42 -4.55
C ILE A 57 -4.79 2.67 -4.20
N LEU A 58 -4.82 3.69 -5.08
CA LEU A 58 -5.60 4.93 -4.92
C LEU A 58 -7.11 4.73 -4.81
N LYS A 59 -7.63 3.62 -5.35
CA LYS A 59 -9.06 3.26 -5.33
C LYS A 59 -9.36 2.09 -4.37
N SER A 60 -8.39 1.70 -3.55
CA SER A 60 -8.55 0.60 -2.60
C SER A 60 -9.39 1.01 -1.39
N GLY A 61 -10.02 0.03 -0.74
CA GLY A 61 -10.76 0.25 0.52
C GLY A 61 -9.87 0.65 1.71
N LEU A 62 -8.54 0.62 1.54
CA LEU A 62 -7.57 0.98 2.57
C LEU A 62 -7.79 2.41 3.09
N TRP A 63 -8.06 3.36 2.19
CA TRP A 63 -8.23 4.78 2.56
C TRP A 63 -9.43 4.99 3.47
N ALA A 64 -10.56 4.34 3.16
CA ALA A 64 -11.76 4.39 3.98
C ALA A 64 -11.54 3.73 5.35
N GLU A 65 -10.73 2.67 5.40
CA GLU A 65 -10.39 2.00 6.65
C GLU A 65 -9.47 2.86 7.53
N LEU A 66 -8.46 3.51 6.94
CA LEU A 66 -7.57 4.44 7.64
C LEU A 66 -8.35 5.63 8.23
N ALA A 67 -9.24 6.25 7.43
CA ALA A 67 -10.03 7.39 7.87
C ALA A 67 -11.01 7.09 9.02
N ARG A 68 -11.42 5.83 9.19
CA ARG A 68 -12.32 5.41 10.29
C ARG A 68 -11.59 5.15 11.61
N ARG A 69 -10.27 5.04 11.59
CA ARG A 69 -9.48 4.65 12.75
C ARG A 69 -8.96 5.88 13.50
N PRO A 70 -8.75 5.79 14.83
CA PRO A 70 -8.13 6.87 15.57
C PRO A 70 -6.74 7.22 15.00
N PRO A 71 -6.36 8.52 15.03
CA PRO A 71 -5.01 8.94 14.69
C PRO A 71 -3.96 8.24 15.55
N MET A 72 -2.83 7.87 14.95
CA MET A 72 -1.76 7.17 15.64
C MET A 72 -0.41 7.51 14.99
N THR A 73 0.70 7.36 15.71
CA THR A 73 2.03 7.40 15.08
C THR A 73 2.12 6.33 13.99
N THR A 74 2.01 6.78 12.75
CA THR A 74 1.94 5.93 11.57
C THR A 74 3.22 6.03 10.74
N ARG A 75 3.68 4.87 10.27
CA ARG A 75 4.81 4.74 9.34
C ARG A 75 4.32 4.13 8.04
N ALA A 76 4.66 4.74 6.91
CA ALA A 76 4.31 4.22 5.61
C ALA A 76 5.48 3.44 5.01
N LEU A 77 5.20 2.26 4.46
CA LEU A 77 6.12 1.50 3.63
C LEU A 77 5.56 1.50 2.20
N VAL A 78 6.16 2.29 1.33
CA VAL A 78 5.76 2.46 -0.07
C VAL A 78 6.75 1.69 -0.95
N THR A 79 6.24 0.71 -1.70
CA THR A 79 7.06 -0.26 -2.45
C THR A 79 6.51 -0.44 -3.86
N ASP A 80 7.20 -1.21 -4.70
CA ASP A 80 6.77 -1.48 -6.08
C ASP A 80 6.59 -0.21 -6.93
N VAL A 81 7.30 0.88 -6.58
CA VAL A 81 7.34 2.11 -7.37
C VAL A 81 7.93 1.80 -8.73
N GLY A 82 7.21 2.13 -9.80
CA GLY A 82 7.61 1.82 -11.17
C GLY A 82 7.08 0.49 -11.71
N ASN A 83 6.41 -0.33 -10.88
CA ASN A 83 5.78 -1.58 -11.35
C ASN A 83 4.79 -1.31 -12.50
N ASP A 84 4.07 -0.18 -12.44
CA ASP A 84 3.13 0.29 -13.47
C ASP A 84 3.75 0.49 -14.87
N ILE A 85 5.07 0.71 -14.96
CA ILE A 85 5.78 0.88 -16.24
C ILE A 85 5.70 -0.41 -17.06
N LEU A 86 5.82 -1.58 -16.40
CA LEU A 86 5.69 -2.89 -17.05
C LEU A 86 4.28 -3.15 -17.60
N TYR A 87 3.29 -2.39 -17.14
CA TYR A 87 1.90 -2.45 -17.61
C TYR A 87 1.57 -1.37 -18.66
N GLY A 88 2.58 -0.67 -19.18
CA GLY A 88 2.43 0.29 -20.27
C GLY A 88 2.04 1.71 -19.83
N PHE A 89 2.09 2.02 -18.53
CA PHE A 89 1.91 3.39 -18.06
C PHE A 89 3.21 4.18 -18.14
N SER A 90 3.13 5.46 -18.49
CA SER A 90 4.30 6.34 -18.55
C SER A 90 4.88 6.59 -17.15
N VAL A 91 6.15 7.02 -17.11
CA VAL A 91 6.83 7.39 -15.86
C VAL A 91 6.09 8.52 -15.16
N GLU A 92 5.67 9.56 -15.90
CA GLU A 92 4.95 10.72 -15.38
C GLU A 92 3.63 10.30 -14.76
N ARG A 93 2.89 9.41 -15.44
CA ARG A 93 1.63 8.89 -14.92
C ARG A 93 1.82 8.05 -13.67
N THR A 94 2.85 7.21 -13.66
CA THR A 94 3.19 6.36 -12.51
C THR A 94 3.57 7.22 -11.30
N LEU A 95 4.45 8.21 -11.50
CA LEU A 95 4.85 9.16 -10.47
C LEU A 95 3.68 10.01 -9.98
N GLY A 96 2.77 10.43 -10.87
CA GLY A 96 1.57 11.16 -10.49
C GLY A 96 0.68 10.37 -9.52
N TRP A 97 0.55 9.06 -9.71
CA TRP A 97 -0.20 8.21 -8.77
C TRP A 97 0.52 8.00 -7.45
N VAL A 98 1.84 7.82 -7.47
CA VAL A 98 2.65 7.68 -6.25
C VAL A 98 2.62 8.98 -5.45
N ASP A 99 2.75 10.13 -6.10
CA ASP A 99 2.63 11.45 -5.48
C ASP A 99 1.25 11.64 -4.84
N GLU A 100 0.17 11.25 -5.52
CA GLU A 100 -1.17 11.29 -4.93
C GLU A 100 -1.29 10.38 -3.69
N VAL A 101 -0.70 9.18 -3.72
CA VAL A 101 -0.62 8.30 -2.54
C VAL A 101 0.10 8.99 -1.38
N LEU A 102 1.25 9.60 -1.64
CA LEU A 102 2.05 10.28 -0.61
C LEU A 102 1.33 11.51 -0.05
N ARG A 103 0.60 12.26 -0.87
CA ARG A 103 -0.24 13.38 -0.43
C ARG A 103 -1.44 12.94 0.41
N ARG A 104 -2.02 11.78 0.12
CA ARG A 104 -3.17 11.26 0.88
C ARG A 104 -2.78 10.69 2.25
N LEU A 105 -1.60 10.08 2.37
CA LEU A 105 -1.18 9.41 3.61
C LEU A 105 -1.33 10.31 4.85
N PRO A 106 -0.76 11.52 4.93
CA PRO A 106 -0.89 12.39 6.10
C PRO A 106 -2.31 12.82 6.45
N LEU A 107 -3.25 12.73 5.49
CA LEU A 107 -4.65 13.14 5.70
C LEU A 107 -5.48 12.07 6.42
N VAL A 108 -4.99 10.82 6.46
CA VAL A 108 -5.74 9.67 6.99
C VAL A 108 -4.94 8.85 7.99
N THR A 109 -3.80 9.34 8.46
CA THR A 109 -2.90 8.62 9.39
C THR A 109 -2.58 9.40 10.64
#